data_AF-A0A4R2HI09-F1
#
_entry.id   AF-A0A4R2HI09-F1
#
_cell.length_a   1.000
_cell.length_b   1.000
_cell.length_c   1.000
_cell.angle_alpha   90.00
_cell.angle_beta   90.00
_cell.angle_gamma   90.00
#
_symmetry.space_group_name_H-M   'P 1'
#
loop_
_entity.id
_entity.type
_entity.pdbx_description
1 polymer ?
#
loop_
_entity_poly.entity_id
_entity_poly.type
_entity_poly.pdbx_seq_one_letter_code
_entity_poly.pdbx_strand_id
1 'polypeptide(L)'
;MRLFLFCAIFCLATPFYTKAQTTADIVETLEQKYNWSRAKVIQESVTINGPSEMFTRIMSDKRSFDISTFSYLSSYLGKYFDKVYGTDILNSAEKTAVNTTAEQKAACAKEISKIKGKLHITLNANGVKLTDNSYELSMTTLTTIGEFLNPERGVGVALGWRPIANKVAITINTLNKTGQPIVKWSKDFSTCTIDLPIVGDTNYSTIILAGLKKGGKI
;
A
#
# COMPACT_ATOMS: atom_id res chain seq x y z
N MET A 1 -34.65 -27.79 39.02
CA MET A 1 -33.70 -27.91 37.89
C MET A 1 -34.11 -27.03 36.69
N ARG A 2 -34.23 -25.71 36.82
CA ARG A 2 -34.47 -24.81 35.67
C ARG A 2 -33.69 -23.49 35.69
N LEU A 3 -33.03 -23.13 36.81
CA LEU A 3 -32.22 -21.90 36.88
C LEU A 3 -30.76 -22.06 36.46
N PHE A 4 -30.21 -23.29 36.44
CA PHE A 4 -28.79 -23.50 36.14
C PHE A 4 -28.44 -23.59 34.65
N LEU A 5 -29.44 -23.54 33.75
CA LEU A 5 -29.22 -23.63 32.30
C LEU A 5 -29.14 -22.27 31.59
N PHE A 6 -29.50 -21.17 32.26
CA PHE A 6 -29.43 -19.83 31.66
C PHE A 6 -28.06 -19.14 31.81
N CYS A 7 -27.24 -19.55 32.79
CA CYS A 7 -25.88 -18.99 32.95
C CYS A 7 -24.84 -19.62 32.00
N ALA A 8 -25.12 -20.77 31.38
CA ALA A 8 -24.19 -21.40 30.45
C ALA A 8 -24.26 -20.81 29.02
N ILE A 9 -25.35 -20.12 28.66
CA ILE A 9 -25.54 -19.56 27.32
C ILE A 9 -25.00 -18.13 27.20
N PHE A 10 -24.90 -17.40 28.33
CA PHE A 10 -24.32 -16.05 28.34
C PHE A 10 -22.78 -16.01 28.42
N CYS A 11 -22.11 -17.15 28.67
CA CYS A 11 -20.64 -17.22 28.71
C CYS A 11 -19.97 -17.68 27.41
N LEU A 12 -20.74 -17.98 26.34
CA LEU A 12 -20.20 -18.40 25.04
C LEU A 12 -20.33 -17.35 23.94
N ALA A 13 -20.96 -16.20 24.22
CA ALA A 13 -20.73 -15.00 23.44
C ALA A 13 -19.46 -14.33 23.96
N THR A 14 -18.30 -14.98 23.83
CA THR A 14 -17.09 -14.21 23.66
C THR A 14 -17.37 -13.31 22.46
N PRO A 15 -17.42 -11.97 22.62
CA PRO A 15 -17.16 -11.17 21.44
C PRO A 15 -15.77 -11.65 21.04
N PHE A 16 -15.68 -12.39 19.93
CA PHE A 16 -14.50 -12.30 19.12
C PHE A 16 -14.44 -10.81 18.75
N TYR A 17 -13.90 -10.00 19.67
CA TYR A 17 -13.17 -8.81 19.31
C TYR A 17 -12.04 -9.37 18.46
N THR A 18 -12.34 -9.64 17.19
CA THR A 18 -11.38 -9.51 16.12
C THR A 18 -10.87 -8.10 16.29
N LYS A 19 -9.80 -7.95 17.08
CA LYS A 19 -9.02 -6.72 17.10
C LYS A 19 -8.82 -6.36 15.64
N ALA A 20 -9.24 -5.16 15.26
CA ALA A 20 -9.02 -4.70 13.91
C ALA A 20 -7.53 -4.86 13.60
N GLN A 21 -7.22 -5.74 12.65
CA GLN A 21 -5.86 -5.93 12.20
C GLN A 21 -5.40 -4.61 11.55
N THR A 22 -4.15 -4.27 11.74
CA THR A 22 -3.59 -2.96 11.36
C THR A 22 -2.56 -3.13 10.24
N THR A 23 -2.18 -2.03 9.58
CA THR A 23 -1.05 -2.02 8.63
C THR A 23 0.25 -2.57 9.26
N ALA A 24 0.40 -2.49 10.59
CA ALA A 24 1.55 -3.07 11.28
C ALA A 24 1.63 -4.60 11.13
N ASP A 25 0.50 -5.30 11.06
CA ASP A 25 0.47 -6.77 10.92
C ASP A 25 0.95 -7.22 9.53
N ILE A 26 0.64 -6.41 8.49
CA ILE A 26 1.15 -6.61 7.12
C ILE A 26 2.66 -6.39 7.10
N VAL A 27 3.14 -5.32 7.74
CA VAL A 27 4.58 -5.00 7.86
C VAL A 27 5.30 -6.16 8.54
N GLU A 28 4.83 -6.65 9.68
CA GLU A 28 5.45 -7.79 10.38
C GLU A 28 5.54 -9.03 9.48
N THR A 29 4.47 -9.32 8.72
CA THR A 29 4.44 -10.46 7.81
C THR A 29 5.43 -10.31 6.64
N LEU A 30 5.62 -9.09 6.13
CA LEU A 30 6.64 -8.79 5.13
C LEU A 30 8.06 -8.96 5.69
N GLU A 31 8.29 -8.56 6.95
CA GLU A 31 9.58 -8.77 7.62
C GLU A 31 9.89 -10.27 7.76
N GLN A 32 8.90 -11.09 8.14
CA GLN A 32 9.06 -12.54 8.30
C GLN A 32 9.35 -13.27 6.98
N LYS A 33 8.84 -12.77 5.85
CA LYS A 33 8.78 -13.54 4.60
C LYS A 33 9.70 -13.04 3.49
N TYR A 34 9.83 -11.72 3.39
CA TYR A 34 10.34 -11.12 2.18
C TYR A 34 11.58 -10.29 2.39
N ASN A 35 11.69 -9.53 3.50
CA ASN A 35 12.87 -8.80 4.00
C ASN A 35 12.45 -7.64 4.93
N TRP A 36 13.29 -7.32 5.95
CA TRP A 36 13.02 -6.22 6.90
C TRP A 36 12.89 -4.84 6.22
N SER A 37 13.79 -4.52 5.29
CA SER A 37 13.83 -3.22 4.61
C SER A 37 12.56 -2.95 3.79
N ARG A 38 12.03 -3.98 3.12
CA ARG A 38 10.77 -3.92 2.35
C ARG A 38 9.61 -3.48 3.23
N ALA A 39 9.50 -4.09 4.40
CA ALA A 39 8.45 -3.76 5.35
C ALA A 39 8.55 -2.32 5.85
N LYS A 40 9.77 -1.84 6.13
CA LYS A 40 10.00 -0.45 6.54
C LYS A 40 9.72 0.58 5.44
N VAL A 41 10.04 0.27 4.19
CA VAL A 41 9.65 1.14 3.06
C VAL A 41 8.13 1.27 2.95
N ILE A 42 7.40 0.16 3.10
CA ILE A 42 5.92 0.19 3.13
C ILE A 42 5.43 1.00 4.33
N GLN A 43 5.96 0.77 5.52
CA GLN A 43 5.56 1.47 6.73
C GLN A 43 5.70 3.01 6.60
N GLU A 44 6.76 3.49 5.95
CA GLU A 44 6.99 4.93 5.75
C GLU A 44 6.18 5.53 4.59
N SER A 45 5.78 4.70 3.62
CA SER A 45 5.25 5.18 2.33
C SER A 45 3.79 4.85 2.09
N VAL A 46 3.18 3.94 2.86
CA VAL A 46 1.82 3.43 2.59
C VAL A 46 0.98 3.38 3.87
N THR A 47 -0.23 3.93 3.80
CA THR A 47 -1.25 3.82 4.85
C THR A 47 -2.52 3.19 4.26
N ILE A 48 -3.11 2.24 4.98
CA ILE A 48 -4.38 1.61 4.60
C ILE A 48 -5.40 1.92 5.69
N ASN A 49 -6.46 2.63 5.30
CA ASN A 49 -7.60 2.97 6.14
C ASN A 49 -8.81 2.18 5.60
N GLY A 50 -9.02 0.96 6.08
CA GLY A 50 -10.10 0.08 5.62
C GLY A 50 -10.83 -0.62 6.77
N PRO A 51 -11.93 -1.35 6.49
CA PRO A 51 -12.61 -2.17 7.49
C PRO A 51 -11.72 -3.33 7.95
N SER A 52 -11.95 -3.84 9.16
CA SER A 52 -11.13 -4.90 9.78
C SER A 52 -11.02 -6.17 8.91
N GLU A 53 -12.08 -6.49 8.18
CA GLU A 53 -12.22 -7.64 7.30
C GLU A 53 -11.29 -7.56 6.09
N MET A 54 -10.93 -6.34 5.68
CA MET A 54 -9.96 -6.11 4.59
C MET A 54 -8.58 -6.59 5.02
N PHE A 55 -8.18 -6.26 6.24
CA PHE A 55 -6.91 -6.71 6.81
C PHE A 55 -6.91 -8.21 7.04
N THR A 56 -8.01 -8.76 7.60
CA THR A 56 -8.17 -10.22 7.72
C THR A 56 -7.97 -10.92 6.38
N ARG A 57 -8.54 -10.37 5.29
CA ARG A 57 -8.37 -10.93 3.95
C ARG A 57 -6.92 -10.85 3.47
N ILE A 58 -6.26 -9.70 3.58
CA ILE A 58 -4.84 -9.55 3.24
C ILE A 58 -3.98 -10.59 3.97
N MET A 59 -4.32 -10.87 5.23
CA MET A 59 -3.58 -11.78 6.11
C MET A 59 -4.01 -13.25 5.99
N SER A 60 -5.11 -13.56 5.28
CA SER A 60 -5.79 -14.87 5.35
C SER A 60 -5.01 -16.04 4.75
N ASP A 61 -3.97 -15.81 3.94
CA ASP A 61 -2.91 -16.78 3.69
C ASP A 61 -1.58 -16.05 3.58
N LYS A 62 -0.62 -16.46 4.41
CA LYS A 62 0.75 -15.99 4.42
C LYS A 62 1.42 -16.09 3.02
N ARG A 63 1.01 -17.00 2.14
CA ARG A 63 1.51 -17.18 0.76
C ARG A 63 0.61 -16.51 -0.30
N SER A 64 -0.37 -15.70 0.10
CA SER A 64 -1.35 -15.14 -0.81
C SER A 64 -0.76 -14.16 -1.83
N PHE A 65 -1.53 -13.96 -2.90
CA PHE A 65 -1.31 -12.94 -3.91
C PHE A 65 -1.25 -11.52 -3.31
N ASP A 66 -1.96 -11.26 -2.21
CA ASP A 66 -2.11 -9.93 -1.62
C ASP A 66 -0.85 -9.50 -0.86
N ILE A 67 -0.23 -10.40 -0.09
CA ILE A 67 1.06 -10.10 0.55
C ILE A 67 2.16 -9.96 -0.50
N SER A 68 2.09 -10.75 -1.58
CA SER A 68 2.98 -10.62 -2.73
C SER A 68 2.84 -9.24 -3.39
N THR A 69 1.61 -8.72 -3.50
CA THR A 69 1.33 -7.35 -3.98
C THR A 69 2.06 -6.30 -3.14
N PHE A 70 1.96 -6.35 -1.81
CA PHE A 70 2.70 -5.42 -0.94
C PHE A 70 4.22 -5.58 -1.03
N SER A 71 4.70 -6.82 -1.16
CA SER A 71 6.12 -7.08 -1.40
C SER A 71 6.59 -6.45 -2.71
N TYR A 72 5.84 -6.57 -3.81
CA TYR A 72 6.18 -5.94 -5.08
C TYR A 72 6.14 -4.41 -4.99
N LEU A 73 5.08 -3.86 -4.40
CA LEU A 73 4.95 -2.42 -4.16
C LEU A 73 6.16 -1.88 -3.39
N SER A 74 6.59 -2.59 -2.34
CA SER A 74 7.76 -2.20 -1.53
C SER A 74 9.05 -2.12 -2.36
N SER A 75 9.29 -3.11 -3.22
CA SER A 75 10.46 -3.15 -4.10
C SER A 75 10.42 -2.01 -5.11
N TYR A 76 9.26 -1.76 -5.72
CA TYR A 76 9.12 -0.70 -6.70
C TYR A 76 9.31 0.69 -6.07
N LEU A 77 8.78 0.90 -4.87
CA LEU A 77 8.99 2.13 -4.11
C LEU A 77 10.47 2.33 -3.76
N GLY A 78 11.16 1.29 -3.26
CA GLY A 78 12.59 1.37 -2.98
C GLY A 78 13.41 1.78 -4.21
N LYS A 79 13.18 1.10 -5.35
CA LYS A 79 13.85 1.42 -6.62
C LYS A 79 13.50 2.82 -7.14
N TYR A 80 12.25 3.24 -6.98
CA TYR A 80 11.81 4.58 -7.31
C TYR A 80 12.58 5.64 -6.53
N PHE A 81 12.71 5.45 -5.21
CA PHE A 81 13.44 6.40 -4.36
C PHE A 81 14.91 6.50 -4.74
N ASP A 82 15.57 5.37 -5.01
CA ASP A 82 16.97 5.38 -5.50
C ASP A 82 17.10 6.18 -6.79
N LYS A 83 16.23 5.94 -7.78
CA LYS A 83 16.31 6.62 -9.09
C LYS A 83 15.95 8.10 -9.02
N VAL A 84 14.91 8.45 -8.27
CA VAL A 84 14.32 9.79 -8.31
C VAL A 84 14.94 10.71 -7.28
N TYR A 85 15.24 10.21 -6.08
CA TYR A 85 15.74 10.99 -4.96
C TYR A 85 17.20 10.71 -4.62
N GLY A 86 17.88 9.83 -5.37
CA GLY A 86 19.31 9.58 -5.22
C GLY A 86 19.65 8.93 -3.87
N THR A 87 18.79 8.04 -3.38
CA THR A 87 19.21 7.14 -2.29
C THR A 87 20.18 6.10 -2.85
N ASP A 88 21.25 5.83 -2.12
CA ASP A 88 22.39 5.10 -2.67
C ASP A 88 22.26 3.57 -2.54
N ILE A 89 21.30 3.07 -1.72
CA ILE A 89 21.36 1.70 -1.18
C ILE A 89 19.99 0.98 -1.07
N LEU A 90 18.82 1.56 -1.41
CA LEU A 90 17.56 0.85 -1.13
C LEU A 90 17.39 -0.42 -1.99
N ASN A 91 17.80 -0.38 -3.26
CA ASN A 91 17.81 -1.50 -4.21
C ASN A 91 18.93 -2.51 -3.94
N SER A 92 20.11 -2.06 -3.46
CA SER A 92 21.17 -2.98 -3.03
C SER A 92 20.89 -3.61 -1.66
N ALA A 93 20.18 -2.90 -0.77
CA ALA A 93 19.72 -3.44 0.51
C ALA A 93 18.63 -4.50 0.34
N GLU A 94 17.81 -4.43 -0.73
CA GLU A 94 16.90 -5.53 -1.12
C GLU A 94 17.63 -6.87 -1.34
N LYS A 95 18.90 -6.84 -1.77
CA LYS A 95 19.73 -8.05 -1.97
C LYS A 95 20.36 -8.59 -0.67
N THR A 96 20.28 -7.83 0.43
CA THR A 96 20.97 -8.16 1.69
C THR A 96 20.04 -8.69 2.78
N ALA A 97 18.73 -8.69 2.59
CA ALA A 97 17.83 -8.80 3.74
C ALA A 97 17.46 -10.23 4.21
N VAL A 98 18.26 -11.22 3.81
CA VAL A 98 18.43 -12.47 4.55
C VAL A 98 19.88 -12.51 5.04
N ASN A 99 20.12 -12.36 6.36
CA ASN A 99 21.43 -12.30 7.05
C ASN A 99 22.23 -10.99 6.98
N THR A 100 21.60 -9.85 7.28
CA THR A 100 22.31 -8.55 7.45
C THR A 100 22.78 -8.31 8.88
N THR A 101 23.98 -7.74 9.02
CA THR A 101 24.53 -7.31 10.31
C THR A 101 23.77 -6.10 10.87
N ALA A 102 23.97 -5.79 12.16
CA ALA A 102 23.35 -4.63 12.80
C ALA A 102 23.73 -3.31 12.12
N GLU A 103 24.97 -3.21 11.66
CA GLU A 103 25.52 -2.04 10.96
C GLU A 103 24.82 -1.83 9.62
N GLN A 104 24.58 -2.91 8.87
CA GLN A 104 23.86 -2.84 7.59
C GLN A 104 22.40 -2.45 7.78
N LYS A 105 21.74 -2.95 8.84
CA LYS A 105 20.37 -2.52 9.20
C LYS A 105 20.34 -1.04 9.57
N ALA A 106 21.32 -0.55 10.33
CA ALA A 106 21.43 0.86 10.69
C ALA A 106 21.67 1.76 9.46
N ALA A 107 22.54 1.34 8.53
CA ALA A 107 22.76 2.04 7.27
C ALA A 107 21.48 2.10 6.41
N CYS A 108 20.76 0.97 6.29
CA CYS A 108 19.48 0.93 5.58
C CYS A 108 18.42 1.83 6.24
N ALA A 109 18.32 1.81 7.58
CA ALA A 109 17.42 2.69 8.33
C ALA A 109 17.71 4.18 8.06
N LYS A 110 18.99 4.55 7.95
CA LYS A 110 19.40 5.93 7.61
C LYS A 110 18.88 6.32 6.22
N GLU A 111 19.01 5.46 5.21
CA GLU A 111 18.47 5.76 3.88
C GLU A 111 16.93 5.81 3.88
N ILE A 112 16.27 4.90 4.60
CA ILE A 112 14.80 4.93 4.76
C ILE A 112 14.34 6.23 5.44
N SER A 113 15.12 6.78 6.38
CA SER A 113 14.78 8.06 6.99
C SER A 113 14.81 9.24 6.00
N LYS A 114 15.65 9.18 4.95
CA LYS A 114 15.74 10.23 3.93
C LYS A 114 14.51 10.27 3.02
N ILE A 115 13.82 9.13 2.83
CA ILE A 115 12.61 9.04 1.99
C ILE A 115 11.34 9.46 2.73
N LYS A 116 11.41 9.63 4.05
CA LYS A 116 10.25 9.98 4.88
C LYS A 116 9.54 11.23 4.36
N GLY A 117 8.26 11.06 4.04
CA GLY A 117 7.39 12.13 3.54
C GLY A 117 7.74 12.65 2.14
N LYS A 118 8.61 11.97 1.37
CA LYS A 118 8.89 12.30 -0.05
C LYS A 118 7.79 11.80 -0.97
N LEU A 119 7.27 10.61 -0.69
CA LEU A 119 6.09 10.06 -1.35
C LEU A 119 5.29 9.29 -0.30
N HIS A 120 3.98 9.53 -0.22
CA HIS A 120 3.10 8.75 0.63
C HIS A 120 1.82 8.39 -0.12
N ILE A 121 1.37 7.14 0.02
CA ILE A 121 0.18 6.58 -0.62
C ILE A 121 -0.80 6.21 0.50
N THR A 122 -1.98 6.81 0.49
CA THR A 122 -3.04 6.47 1.45
C THR A 122 -4.21 5.85 0.69
N LEU A 123 -4.54 4.60 1.02
CA LEU A 123 -5.81 4.00 0.62
C LEU A 123 -6.86 4.29 1.68
N ASN A 124 -7.90 5.04 1.33
CA ASN A 124 -9.03 5.36 2.17
C ASN A 124 -10.29 4.63 1.69
N ALA A 125 -10.61 3.54 2.37
CA ALA A 125 -11.78 2.71 2.19
C ALA A 125 -12.69 2.70 3.43
N ASN A 126 -12.53 3.67 4.34
CA ASN A 126 -13.39 3.81 5.50
C ASN A 126 -14.83 4.10 5.05
N GLY A 127 -15.79 3.29 5.51
CA GLY A 127 -17.20 3.42 5.14
C GLY A 127 -17.59 2.73 3.83
N VAL A 128 -16.65 2.03 3.17
CA VAL A 128 -16.95 1.18 2.02
C VAL A 128 -17.27 -0.24 2.49
N LYS A 129 -18.32 -0.85 1.91
CA LYS A 129 -18.65 -2.25 2.16
C LYS A 129 -17.59 -3.13 1.50
N LEU A 130 -16.94 -3.99 2.28
CA LEU A 130 -16.01 -4.95 1.73
C LEU A 130 -16.76 -6.01 0.91
N THR A 131 -16.63 -5.91 -0.40
CA THR A 131 -16.98 -6.92 -1.41
C THR A 131 -15.72 -7.36 -2.15
N ASP A 132 -15.77 -8.47 -2.89
CA ASP A 132 -14.67 -8.92 -3.75
C ASP A 132 -14.22 -7.80 -4.71
N ASN A 133 -15.17 -7.15 -5.37
CA ASN A 133 -14.86 -6.05 -6.29
C ASN A 133 -14.18 -4.87 -5.59
N SER A 134 -14.68 -4.46 -4.41
CA SER A 134 -14.07 -3.34 -3.67
C SER A 134 -12.64 -3.65 -3.23
N TYR A 135 -12.38 -4.92 -2.89
CA TYR A 135 -11.09 -5.39 -2.44
C TYR A 135 -10.10 -5.48 -3.61
N GLU A 136 -10.51 -6.18 -4.67
CA GLU A 136 -9.72 -6.35 -5.89
C GLU A 136 -9.38 -4.99 -6.49
N LEU A 137 -10.35 -4.08 -6.59
CA LEU A 137 -10.11 -2.74 -7.10
C LEU A 137 -9.09 -1.96 -6.26
N SER A 138 -9.15 -2.09 -4.93
CA SER A 138 -8.20 -1.45 -4.03
C SER A 138 -6.79 -1.98 -4.22
N MET A 139 -6.63 -3.31 -4.25
CA MET A 139 -5.32 -3.96 -4.41
C MET A 139 -4.74 -3.71 -5.80
N THR A 140 -5.55 -3.85 -6.85
CA THR A 140 -5.14 -3.59 -8.24
C THR A 140 -4.74 -2.12 -8.44
N THR A 141 -5.40 -1.17 -7.77
CA THR A 141 -4.98 0.24 -7.85
C THR A 141 -3.63 0.48 -7.15
N LEU A 142 -3.40 -0.11 -5.98
CA LEU A 142 -2.10 -0.04 -5.30
C LEU A 142 -0.99 -0.66 -6.17
N THR A 143 -1.26 -1.82 -6.79
CA THR A 143 -0.34 -2.47 -7.74
C THR A 143 -0.05 -1.57 -8.93
N THR A 144 -1.09 -0.96 -9.53
CA THR A 144 -0.96 -0.07 -10.69
C THR A 144 -0.09 1.14 -10.36
N ILE A 145 -0.26 1.75 -9.18
CA ILE A 145 0.60 2.85 -8.73
C ILE A 145 2.04 2.36 -8.53
N GLY A 146 2.24 1.19 -7.93
CA GLY A 146 3.55 0.59 -7.80
C GLY A 146 4.23 0.37 -9.17
N GLU A 147 3.51 -0.19 -10.13
CA GLU A 147 4.01 -0.40 -11.49
C GLU A 147 4.32 0.91 -12.19
N PHE A 148 3.48 1.94 -12.05
CA PHE A 148 3.80 3.27 -12.57
C PHE A 148 5.15 3.80 -12.07
N LEU A 149 5.43 3.59 -10.78
CA LEU A 149 6.64 4.05 -10.11
C LEU A 149 7.87 3.17 -10.37
N ASN A 150 7.68 1.97 -10.93
CA ASN A 150 8.77 1.05 -11.17
C ASN A 150 9.74 1.58 -12.26
N PRO A 151 11.03 1.78 -11.95
CA PRO A 151 11.97 2.34 -12.90
C PRO A 151 12.46 1.37 -13.99
N GLU A 152 12.26 0.05 -13.83
CA GLU A 152 12.79 -0.99 -14.73
C GLU A 152 11.77 -1.41 -15.80
N ARG A 153 10.51 -1.51 -15.41
CA ARG A 153 9.41 -2.02 -16.27
C ARG A 153 8.14 -1.17 -16.21
N GLY A 154 8.15 -0.09 -15.42
CA GLY A 154 6.97 0.73 -15.19
C GLY A 154 6.69 1.72 -16.31
N VAL A 155 5.41 1.93 -16.61
CA VAL A 155 4.97 2.84 -17.68
C VAL A 155 5.09 4.34 -17.34
N GLY A 156 5.54 4.67 -16.14
CA GLY A 156 5.79 6.04 -15.67
C GLY A 156 7.28 6.34 -15.60
N VAL A 157 7.90 5.89 -14.51
CA VAL A 157 9.28 6.26 -14.15
C VAL A 157 10.32 5.69 -15.13
N ALA A 158 10.07 4.55 -15.78
CA ALA A 158 10.97 4.04 -16.81
C ALA A 158 11.07 5.01 -18.01
N LEU A 159 10.00 5.74 -18.32
CA LEU A 159 9.95 6.74 -19.39
C LEU A 159 10.55 8.10 -19.01
N GLY A 160 11.25 8.21 -17.88
CA GLY A 160 11.88 9.45 -17.43
C GLY A 160 11.04 10.30 -16.48
N TRP A 161 9.81 9.89 -16.19
CA TRP A 161 8.92 10.64 -15.30
C TRP A 161 9.54 10.92 -13.93
N ARG A 162 9.46 12.18 -13.48
CA ARG A 162 9.80 12.65 -12.13
C ARG A 162 8.71 13.58 -11.59
N PRO A 163 8.39 13.54 -10.29
CA PRO A 163 7.39 14.42 -9.72
C PRO A 163 7.80 15.89 -9.85
N ILE A 164 6.82 16.78 -10.05
CA ILE A 164 7.04 18.23 -10.06
C ILE A 164 7.32 18.73 -8.64
N ALA A 165 6.55 18.27 -7.67
CA ALA A 165 6.71 18.63 -6.27
C ALA A 165 7.81 17.80 -5.59
N ASN A 166 8.48 18.41 -4.59
CA ASN A 166 9.50 17.75 -3.77
C ASN A 166 8.93 16.65 -2.86
N LYS A 167 7.63 16.72 -2.58
CA LYS A 167 6.87 15.78 -1.77
C LYS A 167 5.53 15.55 -2.43
N VAL A 168 5.12 14.28 -2.50
CA VAL A 168 3.86 13.88 -3.12
C VAL A 168 3.03 13.04 -2.15
N ALA A 169 1.77 13.40 -1.97
CA ALA A 169 0.77 12.57 -1.29
C ALA A 169 -0.24 12.07 -2.33
N ILE A 170 -0.40 10.75 -2.45
CA ILE A 170 -1.42 10.12 -3.29
C ILE A 170 -2.49 9.55 -2.36
N THR A 171 -3.70 10.06 -2.43
CA THR A 171 -4.85 9.56 -1.68
C THR A 171 -5.81 8.87 -2.63
N ILE A 172 -6.09 7.60 -2.35
CA ILE A 172 -7.04 6.78 -3.08
C ILE A 172 -8.31 6.71 -2.23
N ASN A 173 -9.42 7.27 -2.70
CA ASN A 173 -10.71 7.14 -2.03
C ASN A 173 -11.52 6.06 -2.76
N THR A 174 -11.93 5.01 -2.06
CA THR A 174 -12.90 4.07 -2.64
C THR A 174 -14.32 4.54 -2.34
N LEU A 175 -15.18 4.50 -3.35
CA LEU A 175 -16.53 5.05 -3.30
C LEU A 175 -17.53 4.03 -3.86
N ASN A 176 -18.67 3.82 -3.19
CA ASN A 176 -19.77 2.98 -3.70
C ASN A 176 -20.63 3.71 -4.76
N LYS A 177 -20.01 4.55 -5.59
CA LYS A 177 -20.70 5.38 -6.59
C LYS A 177 -20.39 4.86 -8.00
N THR A 178 -21.25 5.21 -8.95
CA THR A 178 -21.05 4.88 -10.36
C THR A 178 -20.22 5.95 -11.08
N GLY A 179 -19.61 5.58 -12.21
CA GLY A 179 -18.85 6.49 -13.07
C GLY A 179 -17.46 5.96 -13.42
N GLN A 180 -16.61 6.87 -13.89
CA GLN A 180 -15.19 6.60 -14.14
C GLN A 180 -14.34 7.12 -12.97
N PRO A 181 -13.17 6.53 -12.72
CA PRO A 181 -12.20 7.06 -11.79
C PRO A 181 -11.85 8.51 -12.11
N ILE A 182 -11.67 9.31 -11.06
CA ILE A 182 -11.25 10.70 -11.23
C ILE A 182 -9.91 10.88 -10.54
N VAL A 183 -8.89 11.24 -11.32
CA VAL A 183 -7.56 11.57 -10.82
C VAL A 183 -7.37 13.09 -10.88
N LYS A 184 -7.19 13.71 -9.72
CA LYS A 184 -7.02 15.16 -9.58
C LYS A 184 -5.71 15.46 -8.89
N TRP A 185 -5.01 16.47 -9.38
CA TRP A 185 -3.84 17.02 -8.71
C TRP A 185 -4.19 18.36 -8.09
N SER A 186 -3.57 18.68 -6.96
CA SER A 186 -3.51 20.04 -6.43
C SER A 186 -2.75 20.94 -7.41
N LYS A 187 -2.98 22.26 -7.31
CA LYS A 187 -2.37 23.26 -8.20
C LYS A 187 -0.83 23.23 -8.19
N ASP A 188 -0.25 22.89 -7.04
CA ASP A 188 1.19 22.77 -6.82
C ASP A 188 1.73 21.36 -7.09
N PHE A 189 0.88 20.42 -7.53
CA PHE A 189 1.22 19.02 -7.78
C PHE A 189 1.77 18.25 -6.56
N SER A 190 1.54 18.73 -5.34
CA SER A 190 1.97 18.04 -4.12
C SER A 190 0.98 16.97 -3.67
N THR A 191 -0.28 17.05 -4.09
CA THR A 191 -1.34 16.12 -3.71
C THR A 191 -2.04 15.58 -4.95
N CYS A 192 -2.21 14.26 -5.00
CA CYS A 192 -3.01 13.55 -5.99
C CYS A 192 -4.16 12.86 -5.26
N THR A 193 -5.38 13.07 -5.71
CA THR A 193 -6.57 12.35 -5.24
C THR A 193 -7.11 11.49 -6.36
N ILE A 194 -7.30 10.20 -6.07
CA ILE A 194 -7.87 9.21 -6.96
C ILE A 194 -9.19 8.77 -6.34
N ASP A 195 -10.30 9.27 -6.87
CA ASP A 195 -11.64 8.82 -6.48
C ASP A 195 -12.01 7.60 -7.33
N LEU A 196 -12.08 6.43 -6.71
CA LEU A 196 -12.35 5.14 -7.34
C LEU A 196 -13.81 4.70 -7.14
N PRO A 197 -14.61 4.60 -8.20
CA PRO A 197 -15.94 4.01 -8.12
C PRO A 197 -15.85 2.48 -8.04
N ILE A 198 -16.56 1.88 -7.09
CA ILE A 198 -16.75 0.42 -7.00
C ILE A 198 -17.99 0.09 -7.82
N VAL A 199 -17.78 0.00 -9.12
CA VAL A 199 -18.72 -0.64 -10.06
C VAL A 199 -18.10 -1.96 -10.49
N GLY A 200 -18.91 -2.91 -10.96
CA GLY A 200 -18.48 -4.30 -11.19
C GLY A 200 -17.36 -4.51 -12.23
N ASP A 201 -16.80 -3.45 -12.80
CA ASP A 201 -15.64 -3.48 -13.68
C ASP A 201 -14.43 -2.85 -12.95
N THR A 202 -13.35 -3.60 -12.80
CA THR A 202 -12.18 -3.24 -11.98
C THR A 202 -11.01 -2.70 -12.81
N ASN A 203 -11.12 -2.67 -14.14
CA ASN A 203 -10.00 -2.35 -15.02
C ASN A 203 -9.82 -0.85 -15.28
N TYR A 204 -9.32 -0.14 -14.27
CA TYR A 204 -9.13 1.31 -14.30
C TYR A 204 -7.70 1.78 -14.51
N SER A 205 -6.77 0.85 -14.73
CA SER A 205 -5.34 1.14 -14.76
C SER A 205 -4.99 2.21 -15.78
N THR A 206 -5.55 2.16 -16.99
CA THR A 206 -5.28 3.15 -18.04
C THR A 206 -5.61 4.58 -17.61
N ILE A 207 -6.76 4.79 -16.96
CA ILE A 207 -7.21 6.12 -16.49
C ILE A 207 -6.32 6.60 -15.35
N ILE A 208 -6.02 5.71 -14.41
CA ILE A 208 -5.15 6.01 -13.26
C ILE A 208 -3.76 6.43 -13.76
N LEU A 209 -3.15 5.64 -14.66
CA LEU A 209 -1.83 5.90 -15.21
C LEU A 209 -1.77 7.23 -15.98
N ALA A 210 -2.77 7.50 -16.84
CA ALA A 210 -2.85 8.77 -17.56
C ALA A 210 -2.98 9.97 -16.60
N GLY A 211 -3.73 9.80 -15.50
CA GLY A 211 -3.87 10.81 -14.45
C GLY A 211 -2.58 11.05 -13.67
N LEU A 212 -1.87 9.98 -13.27
CA LEU A 212 -0.61 10.05 -12.53
C LEU A 212 0.49 10.77 -13.32
N LYS A 213 0.58 10.50 -14.64
CA LYS A 213 1.57 11.14 -15.53
C LYS A 213 1.54 12.67 -15.44
N LYS A 214 0.37 13.29 -15.22
CA LYS A 214 0.20 14.74 -15.13
C LYS A 214 0.92 15.38 -13.92
N GLY A 215 1.21 14.61 -12.87
CA GLY A 215 1.89 15.11 -11.67
C GLY A 215 3.40 15.23 -11.78
N GLY A 216 3.96 14.96 -12.97
CA GLY A 216 5.39 14.96 -13.17
C GLY A 216 5.79 15.44 -14.56
N LYS A 217 7.10 15.50 -14.74
CA LYS A 217 7.78 15.89 -15.97
C LYS A 217 8.61 14.71 -16.48
N ILE A 218 8.71 14.58 -17.80
CA ILE A 218 9.62 13.63 -18.47
C ILE A 218 10.94 14.34 -18.74
#